data_AF-A0AAN9CAR4-F1
#
_entry.id   AF-A0AAN9CAR4-F1
#
_cell.length_a   1.000
_cell.length_b   1.000
_cell.length_c   1.000
_cell.angle_alpha   90.00
_cell.angle_beta   90.00
_cell.angle_gamma   90.00
#
_symmetry.space_group_name_H-M   'P 1'
#
loop_
_entity.id
_entity.type
_entity.pdbx_description
1 polymer ?
#
loop_
_entity_poly.entity_id
_entity_poly.type
_entity_poly.pdbx_seq_one_letter_code
_entity_poly.pdbx_strand_id
1 'polypeptide(L)'
;MTDVDVLQKLQEAISRRGQTILDYCATLDNPKIRDVLACYDPDSDKAACILLLLMLYFKEPKESLMLEVDPCATAVDVNTEELPSSPCLIIQGDMMKPSGWLISIEGHVVMSPHPFFLHGVAAFFSSYYVFNLEYPAAGSSTLEFIQRCFLGINPERGLKRPRCGTP
;
A
#
# COMPACT_ATOMS: atom_id res chain seq x y z
N MET A 1 10.87 -14.02 11.15
CA MET A 1 10.86 -12.83 10.28
C MET A 1 11.26 -13.30 8.90
N THR A 2 10.36 -13.18 7.92
CA THR A 2 10.60 -13.62 6.54
C THR A 2 11.79 -12.86 5.95
N ASP A 3 12.74 -13.59 5.34
CA ASP A 3 13.86 -13.07 4.53
C ASP A 3 13.35 -12.44 3.21
N VAL A 4 12.32 -11.61 3.31
CA VAL A 4 11.60 -11.00 2.19
C VAL A 4 11.97 -9.53 2.17
N ASP A 5 12.71 -9.14 1.14
CA ASP A 5 12.90 -7.73 0.82
C ASP A 5 11.56 -7.17 0.29
N VAL A 6 10.79 -6.57 1.20
CA VAL A 6 9.45 -6.02 0.92
C VAL A 6 9.50 -4.97 -0.18
N LEU A 7 10.49 -4.06 -0.13
CA LEU A 7 10.62 -2.98 -1.10
C LEU A 7 10.91 -3.53 -2.49
N GLN A 8 11.89 -4.42 -2.63
CA GLN A 8 12.22 -5.03 -3.91
C GLN A 8 11.02 -5.79 -4.48
N LYS A 9 10.31 -6.56 -3.65
CA LYS A 9 9.12 -7.31 -4.09
C LYS A 9 7.98 -6.41 -4.54
N LEU A 10 7.70 -5.33 -3.81
CA LEU A 10 6.72 -4.34 -4.23
C LEU A 10 7.10 -3.72 -5.58
N GLN A 11 8.35 -3.30 -5.74
CA GLN A 11 8.84 -2.72 -6.99
C GLN A 11 8.67 -3.69 -8.17
N GLU A 12 9.10 -4.95 -8.01
CA GLU A 12 8.91 -5.99 -9.02
C GLU A 12 7.44 -6.22 -9.35
N ALA A 13 6.57 -6.26 -8.34
CA ALA A 13 5.15 -6.51 -8.53
C ALA A 13 4.44 -5.36 -9.24
N ILE A 14 4.70 -4.11 -8.86
CA ILE A 14 4.16 -2.92 -9.52
C ILE A 14 4.63 -2.84 -10.98
N SER A 15 5.92 -3.11 -11.25
CA SER A 15 6.43 -3.13 -12.62
C SER A 15 5.79 -4.23 -13.47
N ARG A 16 5.63 -5.44 -12.93
CA ARG A 16 5.14 -6.61 -13.70
C ARG A 16 3.62 -6.65 -13.85
N ARG A 17 2.88 -6.28 -12.80
CA ARG A 17 1.42 -6.47 -12.71
C ARG A 17 0.65 -5.17 -12.73
N GLY A 18 1.31 -4.03 -12.50
CA GLY A 18 0.62 -2.75 -12.36
C GLY A 18 -0.19 -2.37 -13.59
N GLN A 19 0.31 -2.64 -14.80
CA GLN A 19 -0.48 -2.37 -16.01
C GLN A 19 -1.71 -3.27 -16.09
N THR A 20 -1.57 -4.56 -15.78
CA THR A 20 -2.70 -5.50 -15.76
C THR A 20 -3.79 -5.09 -14.77
N ILE A 21 -3.42 -4.53 -13.61
CA ILE A 21 -4.38 -4.01 -12.63
C ILE A 21 -5.10 -2.78 -13.20
N LEU A 22 -4.37 -1.83 -13.78
CA LEU A 22 -4.97 -0.64 -14.43
C LEU A 22 -5.95 -1.05 -15.52
N ASP A 23 -5.55 -1.95 -16.41
CA ASP A 23 -6.38 -2.45 -17.51
C ASP A 23 -7.62 -3.16 -16.98
N TYR A 24 -7.47 -4.01 -15.96
CA TYR A 24 -8.59 -4.68 -15.33
C TYR A 24 -9.57 -3.69 -14.69
N CYS A 25 -9.07 -2.73 -13.90
CA CYS A 25 -9.89 -1.70 -13.28
C CYS A 25 -10.66 -0.86 -14.31
N ALA A 26 -10.08 -0.60 -15.48
CA ALA A 26 -10.75 0.11 -16.57
C ALA A 26 -11.95 -0.66 -17.15
N THR A 27 -12.01 -1.99 -16.98
CA THR A 27 -13.17 -2.80 -17.39
C THR A 27 -14.32 -2.80 -16.38
N LEU A 28 -14.09 -2.29 -15.16
CA LEU A 28 -15.08 -2.30 -14.10
C LEU A 28 -16.07 -1.14 -14.26
N ASP A 29 -17.36 -1.42 -14.07
CA ASP A 29 -18.38 -0.38 -14.02
C ASP A 29 -18.48 0.21 -12.60
N ASN A 30 -17.47 1.02 -12.24
CA ASN A 30 -17.43 1.76 -10.98
C ASN A 30 -17.00 3.21 -11.24
N PRO A 31 -17.85 4.21 -10.92
CA PRO A 31 -17.55 5.61 -11.21
C PRO A 31 -16.31 6.11 -10.47
N LYS A 32 -16.12 5.73 -9.21
CA LYS A 32 -14.94 6.16 -8.42
C LYS A 32 -13.63 5.63 -9.00
N ILE A 33 -13.65 4.38 -9.49
CA ILE A 33 -12.48 3.79 -10.18
C ILE A 33 -12.20 4.53 -11.49
N ARG A 34 -13.26 4.87 -12.25
CA ARG A 34 -13.15 5.63 -13.50
C ARG A 34 -12.56 7.02 -13.25
N ASP A 35 -12.97 7.70 -12.18
CA ASP A 35 -12.46 9.02 -11.81
C ASP A 35 -10.96 8.96 -11.50
N VAL A 36 -10.52 7.98 -10.70
CA VAL A 36 -9.08 7.76 -10.41
C VAL A 36 -8.29 7.47 -11.68
N LEU A 37 -8.79 6.62 -12.56
CA LEU A 37 -8.13 6.30 -13.83
C LEU A 37 -8.08 7.50 -14.78
N ALA A 38 -9.09 8.37 -14.77
CA ALA A 38 -9.11 9.59 -15.58
C ALA A 38 -8.10 10.64 -15.09
N CYS A 39 -7.81 10.65 -13.78
CA CYS A 39 -6.78 11.51 -13.18
C CYS A 39 -5.36 10.92 -13.29
N TYR A 40 -5.21 9.65 -13.67
CA TYR A 40 -3.90 9.01 -13.82
C TYR A 40 -3.20 9.48 -15.10
N ASP A 41 -2.01 10.06 -14.94
CA ASP A 41 -1.19 10.60 -16.02
C ASP A 41 0.27 10.10 -15.91
N PRO A 42 1.15 10.39 -16.89
CA PRO A 42 2.55 9.92 -16.87
C PRO A 42 3.39 10.41 -15.68
N ASP A 43 2.99 11.51 -15.03
CA ASP A 43 3.69 12.08 -13.87
C ASP A 43 3.13 11.53 -12.54
N SER A 44 2.07 10.73 -12.59
CA SER A 44 1.43 10.14 -11.42
C SER A 44 2.25 8.98 -10.86
N ASP A 45 2.28 8.83 -9.54
CA ASP A 45 2.90 7.68 -8.89
C ASP A 45 2.04 6.43 -9.14
N LYS A 46 2.60 5.49 -9.93
CA LYS A 46 1.91 4.26 -10.31
C LYS A 46 1.57 3.38 -9.12
N ALA A 47 2.40 3.35 -8.08
CA ALA A 47 2.13 2.54 -6.90
C ALA A 47 1.00 3.14 -6.07
N ALA A 48 0.94 4.46 -5.95
CA ALA A 48 -0.16 5.15 -5.28
C ALA A 48 -1.49 4.92 -6.01
N CYS A 49 -1.49 5.08 -7.34
CA CYS A 49 -2.67 4.78 -8.17
C CYS A 49 -3.17 3.35 -7.97
N ILE A 50 -2.27 2.36 -8.04
CA ILE A 50 -2.63 0.95 -7.83
C ILE A 50 -3.20 0.71 -6.43
N LEU A 51 -2.60 1.29 -5.40
CA LEU A 51 -3.08 1.15 -4.03
C LEU A 51 -4.49 1.72 -3.87
N LEU A 52 -4.73 2.93 -4.37
CA LEU A 52 -6.04 3.58 -4.33
C LEU A 52 -7.10 2.75 -5.09
N LEU A 53 -6.74 2.19 -6.24
CA LEU A 53 -7.62 1.33 -7.03
C LEU A 53 -7.97 0.02 -6.32
N LEU A 54 -7.01 -0.60 -5.63
CA LEU A 54 -7.25 -1.80 -4.84
C LEU A 54 -8.25 -1.53 -3.70
N MET A 55 -8.06 -0.42 -2.97
CA MET A 55 -8.98 -0.03 -1.90
C MET A 55 -10.40 0.21 -2.44
N LEU A 56 -10.53 0.91 -3.58
CA LEU A 56 -11.82 1.11 -4.23
C LEU A 56 -12.45 -0.20 -4.73
N TYR A 57 -11.64 -1.12 -5.25
CA TYR A 57 -12.09 -2.43 -5.71
C TYR A 57 -12.67 -3.27 -4.55
N PHE A 58 -11.98 -3.30 -3.42
CA PHE A 58 -12.43 -4.00 -2.21
C PHE A 58 -13.49 -3.23 -1.41
N LYS A 59 -13.85 -2.01 -1.85
CA LYS A 59 -14.79 -1.11 -1.17
C LYS A 59 -14.33 -0.71 0.23
N GLU A 60 -13.02 -0.59 0.40
CA GLU A 60 -12.35 -0.19 1.64
C GLU A 60 -12.17 1.34 1.65
N PRO A 61 -12.50 2.03 2.75
CA PRO A 61 -12.29 3.48 2.85
C PRO A 61 -10.78 3.78 2.84
N LYS A 62 -10.36 4.78 2.05
CA LYS A 62 -8.97 5.21 1.94
C LYS A 62 -8.36 5.52 3.32
N GLU A 63 -9.16 6.13 4.17
CA GLU A 63 -8.83 6.57 5.53
C GLU A 63 -8.53 5.41 6.49
N SER A 64 -8.82 4.16 6.10
CA SER A 64 -8.46 2.98 6.90
C SER A 64 -6.96 2.66 6.88
N LEU A 65 -6.25 3.07 5.83
CA LEU A 65 -4.82 2.77 5.65
C LEU A 65 -3.99 4.05 5.42
N MET A 66 -4.60 5.13 4.95
CA MET A 66 -3.88 6.31 4.46
C MET A 66 -4.54 7.63 4.86
N LEU A 67 -3.71 8.65 5.08
CA LEU A 67 -4.13 10.02 5.37
C LEU A 67 -3.37 11.01 4.50
N GLU A 68 -4.06 11.89 3.78
CA GLU A 68 -3.43 13.01 3.06
C GLU A 68 -3.31 14.23 3.96
N VAL A 69 -2.15 14.87 3.94
CA VAL A 69 -1.83 16.09 4.69
C VAL A 69 -1.20 17.13 3.77
N ASP A 70 -1.05 18.35 4.27
CA ASP A 70 -0.38 19.42 3.53
C ASP A 70 1.02 18.98 3.02
N PRO A 71 1.44 19.37 1.80
CA PRO A 71 2.75 19.02 1.25
C PRO A 71 3.95 19.37 2.13
N CYS A 72 3.81 20.35 3.03
CA CYS A 72 4.84 20.80 3.96
C CYS A 72 4.63 20.29 5.40
N ALA A 73 3.58 19.48 5.65
CA ALA A 73 3.25 19.00 6.98
C ALA A 73 4.37 18.16 7.58
N THR A 74 4.70 18.43 8.83
CA THR A 74 5.64 17.65 9.63
C THR A 74 4.90 16.84 10.69
N ALA A 75 5.61 16.03 11.47
CA ALA A 75 5.02 15.20 12.51
C ALA A 75 4.17 15.99 13.53
N VAL A 76 4.47 17.27 13.77
CA VAL A 76 3.72 18.12 14.72
C VAL A 76 2.44 18.71 14.12
N ASP A 77 2.31 18.73 12.80
CA ASP A 77 1.16 19.27 12.09
C ASP A 77 0.05 18.22 11.89
N VAL A 78 0.38 16.95 12.11
CA VAL A 78 -0.56 15.84 12.00
C VAL A 78 -1.39 15.75 13.28
N ASN A 79 -2.71 15.84 13.14
CA ASN A 79 -3.63 15.69 14.27
C ASN A 79 -3.65 14.24 14.76
N THR A 80 -2.97 13.97 15.87
CA THR A 80 -2.85 12.62 16.44
C THR A 80 -4.17 12.04 16.95
N GLU A 81 -5.15 12.88 17.28
CA GLU A 81 -6.48 12.45 17.74
C GLU A 81 -7.30 11.81 16.61
N GLU A 82 -6.95 12.08 15.35
CA GLU A 82 -7.62 11.52 14.17
C GLU A 82 -6.89 10.30 13.60
N LEU A 83 -5.71 9.96 14.15
CA LEU A 83 -4.92 8.83 13.68
C LEU A 83 -5.43 7.50 14.27
N PRO A 84 -5.51 6.44 13.45
CA PRO A 84 -5.87 5.13 13.95
C PRO A 84 -4.78 4.56 14.86
N SER A 85 -5.16 3.60 15.71
CA SER A 85 -4.19 2.80 16.48
C SER A 85 -3.38 1.87 15.58
N SER A 86 -4.00 1.34 14.52
CA SER A 86 -3.31 0.60 13.47
C SER A 86 -2.31 1.50 12.73
N PRO A 87 -1.22 0.96 12.17
CA PRO A 87 -0.34 1.71 11.30
C PRO A 87 -1.13 2.46 10.22
N CYS A 88 -0.74 3.70 9.92
CA CYS A 88 -1.33 4.52 8.86
C CYS A 88 -0.24 5.22 8.06
N LEU A 89 -0.36 5.16 6.73
CA LEU A 89 0.54 5.80 5.79
C LEU A 89 0.07 7.23 5.53
N ILE A 90 0.85 8.20 6.02
CA ILE A 90 0.54 9.61 5.87
C ILE A 90 1.24 10.13 4.61
N ILE A 91 0.52 10.83 3.76
CA ILE A 91 0.94 11.26 2.43
C ILE A 91 0.99 12.77 2.41
N GLN A 92 2.14 13.33 2.06
CA GLN A 92 2.27 14.76 1.86
C GLN A 92 1.79 15.13 0.46
N GLY A 93 0.82 16.04 0.40
CA GLY A 93 0.22 16.51 -0.84
C GLY A 93 -0.79 15.53 -1.43
N ASP A 94 -0.87 15.53 -2.75
CA ASP A 94 -1.86 14.76 -3.50
C ASP A 94 -1.48 13.28 -3.56
N MET A 95 -2.42 12.38 -3.26
CA MET A 95 -2.24 10.93 -3.30
C MET A 95 -1.67 10.42 -4.63
N MET A 96 -2.05 10.99 -5.76
CA MET A 96 -1.57 10.56 -7.07
C MET A 96 -0.19 11.14 -7.40
N LYS A 97 0.22 12.23 -6.74
CA LYS A 97 1.52 12.89 -6.90
C LYS A 97 2.14 13.25 -5.54
N PRO A 98 2.46 12.24 -4.71
CA PRO A 98 2.91 12.46 -3.35
C PRO A 98 4.28 13.13 -3.33
N SER A 99 4.42 14.22 -2.57
CA SER A 99 5.71 14.91 -2.38
C SER A 99 6.59 14.24 -1.33
N GLY A 100 5.98 13.47 -0.44
CA GLY A 100 6.66 12.72 0.62
C GLY A 100 5.67 11.89 1.43
N TRP A 101 6.18 11.19 2.43
CA TRP A 101 5.39 10.32 3.29
C TRP A 101 5.91 10.30 4.72
N LEU A 102 4.99 10.02 5.65
CA LEU A 102 5.26 9.70 7.06
C LEU A 102 4.48 8.43 7.41
N ILE A 103 4.76 7.86 8.58
CA ILE A 103 3.98 6.74 9.13
C ILE A 103 3.59 7.09 10.56
N SER A 104 2.36 6.75 10.91
CA SER A 104 1.94 6.66 12.30
C SER A 104 1.70 5.22 12.73
N ILE A 105 1.93 4.96 14.01
CA ILE A 105 1.67 3.68 14.69
C ILE A 105 1.11 4.02 16.07
N GLU A 106 0.03 3.36 16.50
CA GLU A 106 -0.64 3.65 17.78
C GLU A 106 -1.00 5.13 17.94
N GLY A 107 -1.47 5.78 16.87
CA GLY A 107 -1.83 7.20 16.87
C GLY A 107 -0.67 8.20 16.91
N HIS A 108 0.58 7.74 16.84
CA HIS A 108 1.76 8.61 16.92
C HIS A 108 2.56 8.58 15.61
N VAL A 109 2.94 9.75 15.10
CA VAL A 109 3.87 9.84 13.96
C VAL A 109 5.28 9.43 14.43
N VAL A 110 5.82 8.35 13.84
CA VAL A 110 7.06 7.71 14.32
C VAL A 110 8.32 8.14 13.58
N MET A 111 8.19 9.00 12.57
CA MET A 111 9.32 9.43 11.74
C MET A 111 9.11 10.81 11.11
N SER A 112 10.22 11.44 10.70
CA SER A 112 10.18 12.66 9.88
C SER A 112 9.72 12.36 8.45
N PRO A 113 9.33 13.36 7.65
CA PRO A 113 8.98 13.16 6.25
C PRO A 113 10.12 12.57 5.42
N HIS A 114 9.79 11.59 4.57
CA HIS A 114 10.73 10.97 3.63
C HIS A 114 10.23 11.02 2.18
N PRO A 115 11.16 11.07 1.20
CA PRO A 115 10.79 10.99 -0.21
C PRO A 115 10.48 9.53 -0.64
N PHE A 116 9.98 9.37 -1.86
CA PHE A 116 9.70 8.08 -2.52
C PHE A 116 8.57 7.28 -1.88
N PHE A 117 7.36 7.47 -2.40
CA PHE A 117 6.14 6.85 -1.90
C PHE A 117 6.22 5.32 -1.71
N LEU A 118 6.83 4.60 -2.66
CA LEU A 118 6.94 3.13 -2.57
C LEU A 118 7.73 2.66 -1.33
N HIS A 119 8.70 3.46 -0.86
CA HIS A 119 9.40 3.16 0.39
C HIS A 119 8.47 3.31 1.59
N GLY A 120 7.56 4.30 1.55
CA GLY A 120 6.51 4.47 2.54
C GLY A 120 5.56 3.28 2.59
N VAL A 121 5.11 2.79 1.44
CA VAL A 121 4.28 1.57 1.36
C VAL A 121 5.03 0.37 1.94
N ALA A 122 6.32 0.22 1.63
CA ALA A 122 7.13 -0.88 2.15
C ALA A 122 7.28 -0.80 3.68
N ALA A 123 7.60 0.37 4.22
CA ALA A 123 7.75 0.58 5.67
C ALA A 123 6.41 0.39 6.41
N PHE A 124 5.34 0.95 5.86
CA PHE A 124 3.97 0.81 6.36
C PHE A 124 3.56 -0.66 6.43
N PHE A 125 3.73 -1.40 5.33
CA PHE A 125 3.39 -2.80 5.29
C PHE A 125 4.27 -3.63 6.24
N SER A 126 5.58 -3.34 6.29
CA SER A 126 6.52 -4.05 7.16
C SER A 126 6.20 -3.88 8.64
N SER A 127 5.61 -2.75 9.03
CA SER A 127 5.25 -2.48 10.43
C SER A 127 4.34 -3.56 11.03
N TYR A 128 3.39 -4.10 10.25
CA TYR A 128 2.50 -5.18 10.70
C TYR A 128 3.26 -6.46 11.11
N TYR A 129 4.38 -6.75 10.43
CA TYR A 129 5.19 -7.94 10.70
C TYR A 129 6.22 -7.69 11.79
N VAL A 130 6.80 -6.50 11.81
CA VAL A 130 7.82 -6.11 12.81
C VAL A 130 7.19 -5.99 14.19
N PHE A 131 6.00 -5.38 14.28
CA PHE A 131 5.29 -5.16 15.53
C PHE A 131 4.25 -6.26 15.85
N ASN A 132 4.13 -7.28 14.99
CA ASN A 132 3.16 -8.38 15.14
C ASN A 132 1.72 -7.89 15.34
N LEU A 133 1.29 -7.00 14.44
CA LEU A 133 -0.02 -6.35 14.46
C LEU A 133 -0.97 -7.07 13.50
N GLU A 134 -2.25 -7.10 13.86
CA GLU A 134 -3.31 -7.55 12.96
C GLU A 134 -3.65 -6.44 11.96
N TYR A 135 -4.08 -6.82 10.75
CA TYR A 135 -4.57 -5.84 9.79
C TYR A 135 -5.89 -5.23 10.26
N PRO A 136 -6.10 -3.92 10.05
CA PRO A 136 -7.38 -3.30 10.37
C PRO A 136 -8.46 -3.89 9.48
N ALA A 137 -9.61 -4.26 10.06
CA ALA A 137 -10.71 -4.89 9.32
C ALA A 137 -11.14 -4.07 8.08
N ALA A 138 -11.11 -2.74 8.18
CA ALA A 138 -11.52 -1.81 7.14
C ALA A 138 -10.55 -1.70 5.94
N GLY A 139 -9.33 -2.23 6.03
CA GLY A 139 -8.33 -2.21 4.95
C GLY A 139 -7.60 -3.55 4.75
N SER A 140 -8.17 -4.61 5.33
CA SER A 140 -7.56 -5.94 5.41
C SER A 140 -7.43 -6.61 4.04
N SER A 141 -8.41 -6.45 3.15
CA SER A 141 -8.42 -7.09 1.83
C SER A 141 -7.31 -6.54 0.94
N THR A 142 -7.08 -5.23 0.97
CA THR A 142 -5.96 -4.58 0.27
C THR A 142 -4.62 -5.09 0.78
N LEU A 143 -4.43 -5.15 2.11
CA LEU A 143 -3.18 -5.64 2.72
C LEU A 143 -2.94 -7.13 2.44
N GLU A 144 -3.98 -7.96 2.53
CA GLU A 144 -3.90 -9.38 2.15
C GLU A 144 -3.60 -9.58 0.67
N PHE A 145 -4.18 -8.75 -0.21
CA PHE A 145 -3.85 -8.79 -1.63
C PHE A 145 -2.36 -8.47 -1.86
N ILE A 146 -1.84 -7.40 -1.25
CA ILE A 146 -0.41 -7.04 -1.36
C ILE A 146 0.46 -8.19 -0.83
N GLN A 147 0.14 -8.72 0.35
CA GLN A 147 0.84 -9.84 0.96
C GLN A 147 0.95 -11.04 0.01
N ARG A 148 -0.17 -11.44 -0.59
CA ARG A 148 -0.25 -12.67 -1.40
C ARG A 148 0.23 -12.46 -2.83
N CYS A 149 -0.22 -11.39 -3.46
CA CYS A 149 -0.03 -11.14 -4.89
C CYS A 149 1.28 -10.41 -5.20
N PHE A 150 1.75 -9.52 -4.31
CA PHE A 150 2.96 -8.75 -4.55
C PHE A 150 4.16 -9.35 -3.81
N LEU A 151 3.98 -9.71 -2.54
CA LEU A 151 5.09 -10.20 -1.71
C LEU A 151 5.25 -11.71 -1.74
N GLY A 152 4.21 -12.46 -2.13
CA GLY A 152 4.23 -13.92 -2.14
C GLY A 152 4.34 -14.53 -0.73
N ILE A 153 3.88 -13.81 0.28
CA ILE A 153 3.83 -14.28 1.67
C ILE A 153 2.53 -15.08 1.84
N ASN A 154 2.66 -16.35 2.26
CA ASN A 154 1.55 -17.29 2.45
C ASN A 154 0.61 -17.47 1.22
N PRO A 155 1.12 -17.78 0.01
CA PRO A 155 0.29 -17.90 -1.21
C PRO A 155 -0.65 -19.12 -1.16
N GLU A 156 -1.78 -19.07 -1.88
CA GLU A 156 -2.81 -20.14 -1.90
C GLU A 156 -2.27 -21.53 -2.27
N ARG A 157 -1.22 -21.55 -3.08
CA ARG A 157 -0.46 -22.77 -3.34
C ARG A 157 0.73 -22.81 -2.40
N GLY A 158 0.69 -23.73 -1.44
CA GLY A 158 1.92 -24.23 -0.83
C GLY A 158 2.90 -24.60 -1.96
N LEU A 159 4.13 -24.09 -1.87
CA LEU A 159 5.24 -24.46 -2.75
C LEU A 159 5.36 -25.98 -2.71
N LYS A 160 4.74 -26.70 -3.66
CA LYS A 160 5.08 -28.10 -3.91
C LYS A 160 6.56 -28.07 -4.29
N ARG A 161 7.43 -28.45 -3.33
CA ARG A 161 8.81 -28.81 -3.64
C ARG A 161 8.74 -29.78 -4.84
N PRO A 162 9.55 -29.60 -5.90
CA PRO A 162 9.67 -30.64 -6.89
C PRO A 162 10.00 -31.91 -6.11
N ARG A 163 9.25 -32.99 -6.34
CA ARG A 163 9.62 -34.29 -5.78
C ARG A 163 11.05 -34.51 -6.23
N CYS A 164 11.97 -34.58 -5.26
CA CYS A 164 13.33 -35.01 -5.52
C CYS A 164 13.18 -36.44 -6.03
N GLY A 165 13.15 -36.59 -7.37
CA GLY A 165 13.28 -37.87 -8.02
C GLY A 165 14.66 -38.36 -7.65
N THR A 166 14.71 -39.24 -6.66
CA THR A 166 15.89 -40.05 -6.43
C THR A 166 15.97 -41.05 -7.60
N PRO A 167 17.17 -41.26 -8.15
CA PRO A 167 17.38 -42.14 -9.30
C PRO A 167 17.03 -43.60 -9.00
#